data_AF-A0A379E1K6-F1
#
_entry.id   AF-A0A379E1K6-F1
#
_cell.length_a   1.000
_cell.length_b   1.000
_cell.length_c   1.000
_cell.angle_alpha   90.00
_cell.angle_beta   90.00
_cell.angle_gamma   90.00
#
_symmetry.space_group_name_H-M   'P 1'
#
loop_
_entity.id
_entity.type
_entity.pdbx_description
1 polymer ?
#
loop_
_entity_poly.entity_id
_entity_poly.type
_entity_poly.pdbx_seq_one_letter_code
_entity_poly.pdbx_strand_id
1 'polypeptide(L)'
;MIRQEDVYKIGVLGKPHGVKGEIQFRFTDDVFDQCDSDYLILDMEGILVPFFMEEYRFRSDEVALMKFCDIDSEQRAREFTGIEVYFPRAIAEENKEDLSWAQIIGFTLLDSKTQKVVGEIMSVDETTINLLFDVKTQNGEEILIPANEELITNVDAEQRNIEVDIPNGLLEL
;
A
#
# COMPACT_ATOMS: atom_id res chain seq x y z
N MET A 1 5.94 -12.74 -14.71
CA MET A 1 4.67 -12.70 -15.46
C MET A 1 3.57 -12.68 -14.43
N ILE A 2 2.71 -11.66 -14.47
CA ILE A 2 1.61 -11.53 -13.52
C ILE A 2 0.58 -12.62 -13.83
N ARG A 3 0.11 -13.31 -12.80
CA ARG A 3 -0.88 -14.38 -12.96
C ARG A 3 -2.26 -13.89 -12.59
N GLN A 4 -3.29 -14.51 -13.16
CA GLN A 4 -4.68 -14.11 -12.93
C GLN A 4 -5.09 -14.26 -11.47
N GLU A 5 -4.52 -15.23 -10.75
CA GLU A 5 -4.79 -15.47 -9.32
C GLU A 5 -4.27 -14.34 -8.42
N ASP A 6 -3.22 -13.63 -8.83
CA ASP A 6 -2.54 -12.60 -8.02
C ASP A 6 -3.22 -11.23 -8.11
N VAL A 7 -4.23 -11.11 -8.97
CA VAL A 7 -4.92 -9.84 -9.26
C VAL A 7 -6.43 -9.99 -9.16
N TYR A 8 -7.12 -8.86 -9.09
CA TYR A 8 -8.57 -8.81 -9.22
C TYR A 8 -9.01 -7.60 -10.02
N LYS A 9 -10.14 -7.74 -10.72
CA LYS A 9 -10.66 -6.69 -11.60
C LYS A 9 -11.24 -5.56 -10.76
N ILE A 10 -10.82 -4.33 -11.04
CA ILE A 10 -11.28 -3.11 -10.37
C ILE A 10 -12.02 -2.16 -11.30
N GLY A 11 -12.06 -2.43 -12.62
CA GLY A 11 -12.87 -1.64 -13.53
C GLY A 11 -12.55 -1.84 -15.01
N VAL A 12 -12.87 -0.82 -15.80
CA VAL A 12 -12.67 -0.80 -17.25
C VAL A 12 -12.34 0.61 -17.75
N LEU A 13 -11.41 0.70 -18.70
CA LEU A 13 -11.10 1.94 -19.40
C LEU A 13 -12.19 2.24 -20.43
N GLY A 14 -12.57 3.51 -20.49
CA GLY A 14 -13.62 4.06 -21.31
C GLY A 14 -13.08 4.91 -22.44
N LYS A 15 -13.84 5.95 -22.78
CA LYS A 15 -13.50 6.86 -23.88
C LYS A 15 -12.31 7.77 -23.52
N PRO A 16 -11.50 8.18 -24.50
CA PRO A 16 -10.51 9.25 -24.32
C PRO A 16 -11.16 10.55 -23.84
N HIS A 17 -10.37 11.36 -23.14
CA HIS A 17 -10.73 12.69 -22.69
C HIS A 17 -9.64 13.69 -23.10
N GLY A 18 -10.05 14.76 -23.79
CA GLY A 18 -9.12 15.77 -24.29
C GLY A 18 -8.12 15.23 -25.32
N VAL A 19 -7.05 15.99 -25.55
CA VAL A 19 -6.03 15.70 -26.57
C VAL A 19 -4.71 15.16 -26.02
N LYS A 20 -4.53 15.22 -24.69
CA LYS A 20 -3.30 14.83 -23.98
C LYS A 20 -3.23 13.34 -23.61
N GLY A 21 -4.18 12.55 -24.11
CA GLY A 21 -4.24 11.10 -23.87
C GLY A 21 -4.79 10.68 -22.50
N GLU A 22 -5.54 11.56 -21.82
CA GLU A 22 -6.32 11.12 -20.65
C GLU A 22 -7.42 10.15 -21.09
N ILE A 23 -7.73 9.17 -20.26
CA ILE A 23 -8.75 8.14 -20.51
C ILE A 23 -9.73 8.11 -19.35
N GLN A 24 -11.02 7.97 -19.64
CA GLN A 24 -12.00 7.72 -18.59
C GLN A 24 -11.76 6.33 -17.98
N PHE A 25 -11.61 6.24 -16.67
CA PHE A 25 -11.58 4.97 -15.94
C PHE A 25 -12.89 4.82 -15.16
N ARG A 26 -13.69 3.81 -15.50
CA ARG A 26 -14.88 3.44 -14.72
C ARG A 26 -14.48 2.32 -13.78
N PHE A 27 -14.39 2.63 -12.50
CA PHE A 27 -13.98 1.68 -11.48
C PHE A 27 -15.17 1.20 -10.65
N THR A 28 -15.05 0.00 -10.10
CA THR A 28 -15.98 -0.58 -9.12
C THR A 28 -15.36 -0.66 -7.73
N ASP A 29 -14.05 -0.41 -7.64
CA ASP A 29 -13.24 -0.41 -6.44
C ASP A 29 -12.15 0.66 -6.62
N ASP A 30 -12.05 1.58 -5.68
CA ASP A 30 -11.13 2.71 -5.64
C ASP A 30 -9.83 2.40 -4.88
N VAL A 31 -9.50 1.11 -4.66
CA VAL A 31 -8.27 0.64 -4.02
C VAL A 31 -6.98 1.31 -4.54
N PHE A 32 -6.95 1.72 -5.80
CA PHE A 32 -5.79 2.39 -6.41
C PHE A 32 -5.54 3.81 -5.88
N ASP A 33 -6.53 4.42 -5.23
CA ASP A 33 -6.43 5.71 -4.53
C ASP A 33 -6.22 5.52 -3.02
N GLN A 34 -6.68 4.38 -2.49
CA GLN A 34 -6.54 4.03 -1.07
C GLN A 34 -5.16 3.45 -0.74
N CYS A 35 -4.51 2.82 -1.73
CA CYS A 35 -3.20 2.21 -1.61
C CYS A 35 -2.13 3.06 -2.29
N ASP A 36 -0.91 3.06 -1.74
CA ASP A 36 0.25 3.65 -2.41
C ASP A 36 0.71 2.76 -3.58
N SER A 37 0.11 2.96 -4.76
CA SER A 37 0.45 2.22 -5.98
C SER A 37 0.60 3.16 -7.16
N ASP A 38 1.78 3.11 -7.79
CA ASP A 38 2.09 3.93 -8.97
C ASP A 38 1.54 3.35 -10.28
N TYR A 39 0.95 2.15 -10.27
CA TYR A 39 0.53 1.45 -11.49
C TYR A 39 -0.80 0.72 -11.37
N LEU A 40 -1.39 0.47 -12.53
CA LEU A 40 -2.55 -0.40 -12.71
C LEU A 40 -2.21 -1.50 -13.70
N ILE A 41 -2.90 -2.64 -13.59
CA ILE A 41 -2.66 -3.78 -14.49
C ILE A 41 -3.75 -3.78 -15.56
N LEU A 42 -3.35 -3.68 -16.82
CA LEU A 42 -4.24 -3.71 -17.97
C LEU A 42 -4.21 -5.09 -18.62
N ASP A 43 -5.38 -5.61 -18.97
CA ASP A 43 -5.49 -6.85 -19.75
C ASP A 43 -5.34 -6.55 -21.25
N MET A 44 -4.13 -6.79 -21.76
CA MET A 44 -3.76 -6.64 -23.16
C MET A 44 -3.90 -7.99 -23.87
N GLU A 45 -5.11 -8.31 -24.32
CA GLU A 45 -5.43 -9.54 -25.06
C GLU A 45 -5.02 -10.84 -24.32
N GLY A 46 -5.28 -10.91 -23.01
CA GLY A 46 -4.93 -12.04 -22.14
C GLY A 46 -3.54 -11.92 -21.51
N ILE A 47 -2.82 -10.82 -21.78
CA ILE A 47 -1.54 -10.51 -21.15
C ILE A 47 -1.75 -9.38 -20.14
N LEU A 48 -1.52 -9.68 -18.87
CA LEU A 48 -1.57 -8.70 -17.79
C LEU A 48 -0.30 -7.83 -17.81
N VAL A 49 -0.46 -6.55 -18.10
CA VAL A 49 0.66 -5.59 -18.25
C VAL A 49 0.50 -4.43 -17.27
N PRO A 50 1.53 -4.13 -16.44
CA PRO A 50 1.56 -2.92 -15.63
C PRO A 50 1.66 -1.66 -16.47
N PHE A 51 0.80 -0.68 -16.19
CA PHE A 51 0.83 0.67 -16.73
C PHE A 51 0.94 1.66 -15.59
N PHE A 52 2.03 2.44 -15.59
CA PHE A 52 2.28 3.48 -14.61
C PHE A 52 1.33 4.66 -14.82
N MET A 53 0.76 5.13 -13.72
CA MET A 53 -0.07 6.33 -13.66
C MET A 53 0.85 7.55 -13.57
N GLU A 54 0.53 8.60 -14.32
CA GLU A 54 1.19 9.90 -14.22
C GLU A 54 0.38 10.85 -13.34
N GLU A 55 -0.94 10.88 -13.54
CA GLU A 55 -1.89 11.61 -12.71
C GLU A 55 -3.32 11.07 -12.90
N TYR A 56 -4.19 11.31 -11.94
CA TYR A 56 -5.63 11.10 -12.12
C TYR A 56 -6.46 12.10 -11.34
N ARG A 57 -7.73 12.21 -11.71
CA ARG A 57 -8.73 12.98 -10.97
C ARG A 57 -10.09 12.34 -11.01
N PHE A 58 -10.78 12.32 -9.88
CA PHE A 58 -12.16 11.87 -9.82
C PHE A 58 -13.10 12.85 -10.53
N ARG A 59 -14.02 12.29 -11.33
CA ARG A 59 -15.17 13.01 -11.91
C ARG A 59 -16.46 12.71 -11.14
N SER A 60 -16.55 11.51 -10.57
CA SER A 60 -17.62 11.04 -9.69
C SER A 60 -17.13 9.81 -8.91
N ASP A 61 -17.97 9.29 -8.02
CA ASP A 61 -17.66 8.16 -7.12
C ASP A 61 -17.36 6.82 -7.84
N GLU A 62 -17.62 6.73 -9.15
CA GLU A 62 -17.36 5.53 -9.97
C GLU A 62 -16.52 5.84 -11.22
N VAL A 63 -16.05 7.09 -11.37
CA VAL A 63 -15.37 7.53 -12.60
C VAL A 63 -14.21 8.45 -12.29
N ALA A 64 -13.01 8.04 -12.74
CA ALA A 64 -11.82 8.87 -12.77
C ALA A 64 -11.43 9.24 -14.21
N LEU A 65 -10.68 10.32 -14.38
CA LEU A 65 -9.88 10.55 -15.58
C LEU A 65 -8.45 10.19 -15.23
N MET A 66 -7.93 9.19 -15.94
CA MET A 66 -6.62 8.60 -15.71
C MET A 66 -5.67 9.03 -16.82
N LYS A 67 -4.46 9.44 -16.45
CA LYS A 67 -3.36 9.69 -17.36
C LYS A 67 -2.27 8.67 -17.05
N PHE A 68 -1.95 7.84 -18.03
CA PHE A 68 -0.85 6.87 -17.94
C PHE A 68 0.39 7.42 -18.65
N CYS A 69 1.56 6.97 -18.21
CA CYS A 69 2.82 7.23 -18.90
C CYS A 69 2.75 6.75 -20.36
N ASP A 70 3.40 7.49 -21.25
CA ASP A 70 3.48 7.24 -22.70
C ASP A 70 2.16 7.28 -23.49
N ILE A 71 1.00 7.48 -22.85
CA ILE A 71 -0.29 7.66 -23.53
C ILE A 71 -0.56 9.16 -23.70
N ASP A 72 0.08 9.79 -24.68
CA ASP A 72 0.10 11.27 -24.83
C ASP A 72 -0.84 11.87 -25.87
N SER A 73 -1.66 11.04 -26.52
CA SER A 73 -2.58 11.50 -27.55
C SER A 73 -3.95 10.85 -27.43
N GLU A 74 -4.98 11.54 -27.92
CA GLU A 74 -6.33 10.97 -28.04
C GLU A 74 -6.32 9.67 -28.86
N GLN A 75 -5.52 9.61 -29.92
CA GLN A 75 -5.42 8.43 -30.79
C GLN A 75 -4.88 7.23 -30.01
N ARG A 76 -3.77 7.42 -29.28
CA ARG A 76 -3.19 6.35 -28.46
C ARG A 76 -4.14 5.95 -27.33
N ALA A 77 -4.74 6.92 -26.65
CA ALA A 77 -5.73 6.66 -25.60
C ALA A 77 -6.93 5.83 -26.08
N ARG A 78 -7.35 6.00 -27.33
CA ARG A 78 -8.48 5.27 -27.92
C ARG A 78 -8.20 3.78 -28.09
N GLU A 79 -6.94 3.38 -28.23
CA GLU A 79 -6.53 1.97 -28.30
C GLU A 79 -6.81 1.21 -27.00
N PHE A 80 -6.94 1.95 -25.88
CA PHE A 80 -7.19 1.39 -24.55
C PHE A 80 -8.67 1.36 -24.17
N THR A 81 -9.57 1.85 -25.02
CA THR A 81 -11.01 1.84 -24.73
C THR A 81 -11.53 0.40 -24.65
N GLY A 82 -12.19 0.07 -23.54
CA GLY A 82 -12.76 -1.24 -23.27
C GLY A 82 -11.81 -2.21 -22.55
N ILE A 83 -10.55 -1.82 -22.33
CA ILE A 83 -9.58 -2.65 -21.63
C ILE A 83 -9.95 -2.78 -20.15
N GLU A 84 -9.92 -4.01 -19.66
CA GLU A 84 -10.17 -4.32 -18.26
C GLU A 84 -8.97 -3.92 -17.40
N VAL A 85 -9.26 -3.37 -16.24
CA VAL A 85 -8.27 -2.89 -15.28
C VAL A 85 -8.31 -3.78 -14.04
N TYR A 86 -7.13 -4.21 -13.62
CA TYR A 86 -6.89 -5.10 -12.50
C TYR A 86 -5.95 -4.42 -11.49
N PHE A 87 -6.04 -4.87 -10.24
CA PHE A 87 -5.19 -4.44 -9.14
C PHE A 87 -4.52 -5.65 -8.46
N PRO A 88 -3.25 -5.55 -8.03
CA PRO A 88 -2.59 -6.61 -7.27
C PRO A 88 -3.27 -6.89 -5.93
N ARG A 89 -3.49 -8.15 -5.61
CA ARG A 89 -4.06 -8.54 -4.30
C ARG A 89 -3.12 -8.21 -3.14
N ALA A 90 -1.83 -8.48 -3.30
CA ALA A 90 -0.84 -8.24 -2.26
C ALA A 90 -0.84 -6.77 -1.76
N ILE A 91 -0.84 -5.81 -2.68
CA ILE A 91 -0.85 -4.37 -2.33
C ILE A 91 -2.15 -3.97 -1.64
N ALA A 92 -3.28 -4.52 -2.09
CA ALA A 92 -4.59 -4.27 -1.49
C ALA A 92 -4.74 -4.91 -0.10
N GLU A 93 -3.98 -5.97 0.18
CA GLU A 93 -3.95 -6.66 1.47
C GLU A 93 -3.00 -5.93 2.44
N GLU A 94 -1.83 -5.47 1.98
CA GLU A 94 -0.90 -4.63 2.76
C GLU A 94 -1.62 -3.38 3.32
N ASN A 95 -2.34 -2.64 2.47
CA ASN A 95 -3.05 -1.42 2.91
C ASN A 95 -4.25 -1.65 3.84
N LYS A 96 -4.75 -2.89 3.97
CA LYS A 96 -5.83 -3.20 4.93
C LYS A 96 -5.30 -3.40 6.34
N GLU A 97 -4.00 -3.65 6.50
CA GLU A 97 -3.36 -3.91 7.79
C GLU A 97 -2.55 -2.72 8.32
N ASP A 98 -2.31 -1.68 7.50
CA ASP A 98 -1.57 -0.50 7.91
C ASP A 98 -2.41 0.43 8.81
N LEU A 99 -2.44 0.11 10.10
CA LEU A 99 -2.71 1.10 11.14
C LEU A 99 -1.71 2.25 10.99
N SER A 100 -2.21 3.48 10.89
CA SER A 100 -1.34 4.66 10.93
C SER A 100 -0.45 4.65 12.18
N TRP A 101 0.75 5.23 12.10
CA TRP A 101 1.67 5.31 13.25
C TRP A 101 1.03 5.93 14.49
N ALA A 102 0.10 6.87 14.30
CA ALA A 102 -0.66 7.46 15.40
C ALA A 102 -1.65 6.48 16.07
N GLN A 103 -2.21 5.53 15.32
CA GLN A 103 -3.15 4.54 15.84
C GLN A 103 -2.46 3.44 16.64
N ILE A 104 -1.19 3.17 16.37
CA ILE A 104 -0.43 2.14 17.08
C ILE A 104 0.17 2.62 18.40
N ILE A 105 0.08 3.91 18.72
CA ILE A 105 0.53 4.42 20.01
C ILE A 105 -0.27 3.75 21.13
N GLY A 106 0.44 3.20 22.11
CA GLY A 106 -0.09 2.40 23.20
C GLY A 106 -0.33 0.92 22.85
N PHE A 107 0.17 0.44 21.72
CA PHE A 107 0.17 -0.99 21.39
C PHE A 107 1.32 -1.69 22.11
N THR A 108 1.12 -2.98 22.40
CA THR A 108 2.16 -3.83 22.98
C THR A 108 3.07 -4.34 21.86
N LEU A 109 4.36 -4.05 21.95
CA LEU A 109 5.38 -4.56 21.05
C LEU A 109 5.84 -5.95 21.50
N LEU A 110 5.82 -6.90 20.57
CA LEU A 110 6.24 -8.28 20.75
C LEU A 110 7.43 -8.60 19.82
N ASP A 111 8.38 -9.36 20.32
CA ASP A 111 9.42 -9.97 19.48
C ASP A 111 8.82 -11.16 18.73
N SER A 112 8.81 -11.12 17.40
CA SER A 112 8.20 -12.16 16.55
C SER A 112 8.84 -13.54 16.72
N LYS A 113 10.15 -13.60 17.04
CA LYS A 113 10.90 -14.85 17.22
C LYS A 113 10.61 -15.51 18.55
N THR A 114 10.47 -14.72 19.62
CA THR A 114 10.34 -15.24 20.99
C THR A 114 8.93 -15.10 21.55
N GLN A 115 8.05 -14.36 20.88
CA GLN A 115 6.71 -13.98 21.32
C GLN A 115 6.71 -13.29 22.70
N LYS A 116 7.83 -12.67 23.07
CA LYS A 116 7.97 -11.95 24.34
C LYS A 116 7.57 -10.50 24.19
N VAL A 117 6.91 -9.98 25.23
CA VAL A 117 6.62 -8.56 25.35
C VAL A 117 7.92 -7.78 25.55
N VAL A 118 8.14 -6.85 24.62
CA VAL A 118 9.24 -5.89 24.67
C VAL A 118 8.82 -4.68 25.50
N GLY A 119 7.63 -4.14 25.23
CA GLY A 119 7.08 -2.99 25.94
C GLY A 119 5.87 -2.38 25.24
N GLU A 120 5.52 -1.15 25.62
CA GLU A 120 4.44 -0.37 25.02
C GLU A 120 5.02 0.72 24.11
N ILE A 121 4.45 0.88 22.91
CA ILE A 121 4.87 1.92 21.95
C ILE A 121 4.38 3.27 22.44
N MET A 122 5.30 4.17 22.80
CA MET A 122 5.00 5.51 23.28
C MET A 122 4.90 6.52 22.15
N SER A 123 5.77 6.39 21.13
CA SER A 123 5.77 7.23 19.93
C SER A 123 6.54 6.58 18.79
N VAL A 124 6.42 7.14 17.59
CA VAL A 124 7.20 6.75 16.40
C VAL A 124 7.99 7.97 15.93
N ASP A 125 9.30 7.82 15.78
CA ASP A 125 10.16 8.87 15.21
C ASP A 125 10.22 8.74 13.69
N GLU A 126 9.46 9.61 13.02
CA GLU A 126 9.38 9.73 11.56
C GLU A 126 10.42 10.69 10.97
N THR A 127 11.27 11.32 11.80
CA THR A 127 12.17 12.40 11.34
C THR A 127 13.46 11.90 10.70
N THR A 128 13.72 10.60 10.79
CA THR A 128 14.94 9.97 10.24
C THR A 128 14.60 8.97 9.15
N ILE A 129 15.58 8.67 8.28
CA ILE A 129 15.43 7.68 7.19
C ILE A 129 15.05 6.28 7.74
N ASN A 130 15.42 5.98 8.99
CA ASN A 130 15.07 4.73 9.64
C ASN A 130 14.01 5.03 10.71
N LEU A 131 12.78 4.58 10.50
CA LEU A 131 11.72 4.71 11.50
C LEU A 131 12.13 4.01 12.80
N LEU A 132 11.84 4.64 13.94
CA LEU A 132 12.12 4.09 15.27
C LEU A 132 10.86 4.15 16.14
N PHE A 133 10.51 3.03 16.75
CA PHE A 133 9.58 3.01 17.88
C PHE A 133 10.29 3.41 19.15
N ASP A 134 9.72 4.37 19.86
CA ASP A 134 10.03 4.64 21.25
C ASP A 134 9.17 3.73 22.12
N VAL A 135 9.81 2.77 22.79
CA VAL A 135 9.14 1.68 23.50
C VAL A 135 9.48 1.77 24.97
N LYS A 136 8.45 1.79 25.81
CA LYS A 136 8.59 1.71 27.25
C LYS A 136 8.50 0.25 27.71
N THR A 137 9.61 -0.28 28.20
CA THR A 137 9.69 -1.63 28.75
C THR A 137 8.89 -1.74 30.04
N GLN A 138 8.57 -2.97 30.46
CA GLN A 138 7.89 -3.23 31.74
C GLN A 138 8.67 -2.73 32.97
N ASN A 139 9.99 -2.61 32.85
CA ASN A 139 10.87 -2.09 33.91
C ASN A 139 10.91 -0.56 33.96
N GLY A 140 10.25 0.12 33.01
CA GLY A 140 10.20 1.57 32.89
C GLY A 140 11.35 2.19 32.11
N GLU A 141 12.22 1.38 31.51
CA GLU A 141 13.27 1.85 30.61
C GLU A 141 12.69 2.14 29.22
N GLU A 142 13.18 3.21 28.59
CA GLU A 142 12.83 3.62 27.23
C GLU A 142 13.89 3.09 26.27
N ILE A 143 13.45 2.38 25.24
CA ILE A 143 14.32 1.78 24.22
C ILE A 143 13.82 2.15 22.82
N LEU A 144 14.76 2.30 21.89
CA LEU A 144 14.47 2.58 20.48
C LEU A 144 14.56 1.30 19.67
N ILE A 145 13.47 0.93 19.01
CA ILE A 145 13.38 -0.27 18.16
C ILE A 145 13.17 0.16 16.71
N PRO A 146 13.97 -0.34 15.74
CA PRO A 146 13.69 -0.15 14.32
C PRO A 146 12.27 -0.56 13.94
N ALA A 147 11.56 0.36 13.28
CA ALA A 147 10.16 0.25 12.90
C ALA A 147 9.98 0.23 11.37
N ASN A 148 11.01 -0.19 10.63
CA ASN A 148 10.86 -0.43 9.19
C ASN A 148 9.79 -1.50 8.97
N GLU A 149 8.93 -1.27 7.98
CA GLU A 149 7.85 -2.19 7.59
C GLU A 149 8.37 -3.60 7.31
N GLU A 150 9.58 -3.74 6.75
CA GLU A 150 10.23 -5.04 6.53
C GLU A 150 10.48 -5.87 7.80
N LEU A 151 10.54 -5.22 8.97
CA LEU A 151 10.71 -5.88 10.27
C LEU A 151 9.37 -6.14 10.96
N ILE A 152 8.29 -5.45 10.58
CA ILE A 152 6.96 -5.67 11.15
C ILE A 152 6.39 -6.93 10.51
N THR A 153 6.19 -7.95 11.35
CA THR A 153 5.74 -9.27 10.91
C THR A 153 4.24 -9.48 11.05
N ASN A 154 3.59 -8.74 11.96
CA ASN A 154 2.15 -8.84 12.21
C ASN A 154 1.64 -7.60 12.98
N VAL A 155 0.42 -7.18 12.71
CA VAL A 155 -0.28 -6.10 13.42
C VAL A 155 -1.68 -6.58 13.80
N ASP A 156 -1.90 -6.81 15.10
CA ASP A 156 -3.21 -7.20 15.63
C ASP A 156 -3.91 -5.98 16.24
N ALA A 157 -4.80 -5.37 15.46
CA ALA A 157 -5.60 -4.22 15.88
C ALA A 157 -6.63 -4.57 16.97
N GLU A 158 -7.14 -5.80 17.02
CA GLU A 158 -8.14 -6.23 18.01
C GLU A 158 -7.50 -6.40 19.39
N GLN A 159 -6.33 -7.03 19.45
CA GLN A 159 -5.56 -7.25 20.67
C GLN A 159 -4.64 -6.07 21.03
N ARG A 160 -4.45 -5.12 20.10
CA ARG A 160 -3.53 -3.98 20.21
C ARG A 160 -2.07 -4.40 20.38
N ASN A 161 -1.63 -5.33 19.55
CA ASN A 161 -0.28 -5.88 19.57
C ASN A 161 0.40 -5.73 18.21
N ILE A 162 1.72 -5.51 18.21
CA ILE A 162 2.55 -5.50 17.00
C ILE A 162 3.70 -6.47 17.21
N GLU A 163 3.95 -7.35 16.23
CA GLU A 163 5.07 -8.27 16.23
C GLU A 163 6.17 -7.77 15.30
N VAL A 164 7.39 -7.63 15.83
CA VAL A 164 8.57 -7.18 15.07
C VAL A 164 9.68 -8.22 15.13
N ASP A 165 10.31 -8.49 13.99
CA ASP A 165 11.57 -9.23 13.94
C ASP A 165 12.71 -8.34 14.44
N ILE A 166 13.04 -8.50 15.72
CA ILE A 166 14.13 -7.77 16.35
C ILE A 166 15.46 -8.51 16.08
N PRO A 167 16.48 -7.81 15.53
CA PRO A 167 17.81 -8.39 15.38
C PRO A 167 18.41 -8.78 16.74
N ASN A 168 19.08 -9.94 16.78
CA ASN A 168 19.72 -10.45 17.99
C ASN A 168 20.74 -9.42 18.54
N GLY A 169 20.66 -9.11 19.84
CA GLY A 169 21.58 -8.20 20.53
C GLY A 169 21.06 -6.77 20.73
N LEU A 170 19.89 -6.41 20.18
CA LEU A 170 19.31 -5.07 20.37
C LEU A 170 18.72 -4.87 21.79
N LEU A 171 18.23 -5.96 22.40
CA LEU A 171 17.61 -5.97 23.73
C LEU A 171 18.57 -6.37 24.86
N GLU A 172 19.86 -6.60 24.57
CA GLU A 172 20.87 -7.05 25.55
C GLU A 172 21.69 -5.89 26.16
N LEU A 173 21.10 -4.70 26.32
CA LEU A 173 21.77 -3.53 26.93
C LEU A 173 21.50 -3.42 28.44
#